data_AF-A0A820PF19-F1
#
_entry.id   AF-A0A820PF19-F1
#
_cell.length_a   1.000
_cell.length_b   1.000
_cell.length_c   1.000
_cell.angle_alpha   90.00
_cell.angle_beta   90.00
_cell.angle_gamma   90.00
#
_symmetry.space_group_name_H-M   'P 1'
#
loop_
_entity.id
_entity.type
_entity.pdbx_description
1 polymer ?
#
loop_
_entity_poly.entity_id
_entity_poly.type
_entity_poly.pdbx_seq_one_letter_code
_entity_poly.pdbx_strand_id
1 'polypeptide(L)'
;MQLVHRALATDGGDDDDDQQSKNKRDLVIFIKRKDGDARSIVEHLDMVAFINSRLKKSKRSLDLHLEIFEADGHIRDHIALFRRARIIVGPHGAGMLNVVWSSAGTYVVEVGYNKGMTFPQMYAEMSLHLEQHYWICKGYGNYDGPIHVDMDDFIYIFNEIIHEMEVKTR
;
A
#
# COMPACT_ATOMS: atom_id res chain seq x y z
N MET A 1 18.45 7.56 14.46
CA MET A 1 17.61 6.37 14.20
C MET A 1 16.92 6.04 15.51
N GLN A 2 15.64 6.37 15.66
CA GLN A 2 14.91 6.20 16.92
C GLN A 2 13.59 5.51 16.63
N LEU A 3 13.51 4.24 17.04
CA LEU A 3 12.31 3.42 17.04
C LEU A 3 11.36 3.94 18.12
N VAL A 4 10.13 4.29 17.74
CA VAL A 4 9.09 4.67 18.69
C VAL A 4 8.33 3.41 19.07
N HIS A 5 8.59 2.91 20.28
CA HIS A 5 7.77 1.87 20.91
C HIS A 5 6.41 2.46 21.31
N ARG A 6 5.34 1.74 20.97
CA ARG A 6 3.95 2.07 21.30
C ARG A 6 3.74 1.96 22.82
N ALA A 7 3.31 3.04 23.45
CA ALA A 7 2.85 3.05 24.84
C ALA A 7 1.44 2.46 24.92
N LEU A 8 1.20 1.65 25.96
CA LEU A 8 -0.12 1.16 26.36
C LEU A 8 -0.88 2.35 26.98
N ALA A 9 -2.03 2.70 26.41
CA ALA A 9 -2.94 3.68 26.99
C ALA A 9 -3.91 3.00 27.96
N THR A 10 -4.06 3.62 29.13
CA THR A 10 -5.02 3.31 30.18
C THR A 10 -6.42 3.82 29.85
N ASP A 11 -7.40 3.13 30.44
CA ASP A 11 -8.85 3.26 30.39
C ASP A 11 -9.39 4.69 30.66
N GLY A 12 -10.42 5.09 29.90
CA GLY A 12 -11.36 6.17 30.27
C GLY A 12 -11.41 7.42 29.37
N GLY A 13 -12.34 7.41 28.40
CA GLY A 13 -12.87 8.62 27.73
C GLY A 13 -12.71 8.63 26.20
N ASP A 14 -13.81 8.96 25.50
CA ASP A 14 -13.98 9.13 24.03
C ASP A 14 -14.26 7.87 23.17
N ASP A 15 -15.43 7.26 23.38
CA ASP A 15 -15.94 6.18 22.52
C ASP A 15 -16.38 6.63 21.11
N ASP A 16 -16.62 7.94 20.88
CA ASP A 16 -17.10 8.46 19.58
C ASP A 16 -15.96 8.73 18.58
N ASP A 17 -14.80 9.23 19.03
CA ASP A 17 -13.62 9.45 18.16
C ASP A 17 -12.98 8.11 17.74
N ASP A 18 -13.04 7.11 18.62
CA ASP A 18 -12.41 5.80 18.41
C ASP A 18 -13.19 4.91 17.43
N GLN A 19 -14.47 5.19 17.18
CA GLN A 19 -15.26 4.55 16.12
C GLN A 19 -15.13 5.26 14.77
N GLN A 20 -14.93 6.59 14.77
CA GLN A 20 -14.74 7.37 13.55
C GLN A 20 -13.39 7.06 12.88
N SER A 21 -12.34 6.82 13.69
CA SER A 21 -11.01 6.42 13.18
C SER A 21 -10.99 5.01 12.55
N LYS A 22 -11.80 4.07 13.07
CA LYS A 22 -11.86 2.67 12.62
C LYS A 22 -12.49 2.49 11.24
N ASN A 23 -13.31 3.45 10.79
CA ASN A 23 -14.03 3.38 9.51
C ASN A 23 -13.47 4.32 8.43
N LYS A 24 -12.57 5.24 8.79
CA LYS A 24 -12.00 6.17 7.83
C LYS A 24 -11.08 5.45 6.86
N ARG A 25 -11.32 5.64 5.55
CA ARG A 25 -10.42 5.17 4.49
C ARG A 25 -9.39 6.25 4.17
N ASP A 26 -8.28 6.21 4.88
CA ASP A 26 -7.21 7.20 4.89
C ASP A 26 -5.81 6.60 4.71
N LEU A 27 -5.69 5.29 4.45
CA LEU A 27 -4.38 4.64 4.41
C LEU A 27 -3.82 4.47 2.99
N VAL A 28 -2.54 4.77 2.86
CA VAL A 28 -1.65 4.22 1.84
C VAL A 28 -0.88 3.09 2.50
N ILE A 29 -1.15 1.85 2.12
CA ILE A 29 -0.44 0.69 2.64
C ILE A 29 0.72 0.36 1.70
N PHE A 30 1.93 0.26 2.25
CA PHE A 30 3.09 -0.27 1.53
C PHE A 30 3.44 -1.65 2.10
N ILE A 31 3.24 -2.71 1.31
CA ILE A 31 3.56 -4.08 1.68
C ILE A 31 5.07 -4.26 1.57
N LYS A 32 5.72 -4.50 2.71
CA LYS A 32 7.14 -4.78 2.81
C LYS A 32 7.36 -6.25 3.16
N ARG A 33 8.28 -6.88 2.43
CA ARG A 33 8.83 -8.20 2.78
C ARG A 33 10.07 -8.00 3.64
N LYS A 34 10.47 -9.02 4.39
CA LYS A 34 11.71 -8.95 5.18
C LYS A 34 12.91 -8.79 4.23
N ASP A 35 13.91 -8.04 4.68
CA ASP A 35 15.12 -7.84 3.90
C ASP A 35 15.79 -9.20 3.62
N GLY A 36 16.19 -9.42 2.37
CA GLY A 36 16.75 -10.70 1.92
C GLY A 36 15.72 -11.75 1.53
N ASP A 37 14.42 -11.55 1.77
CA ASP A 37 13.39 -12.44 1.22
C ASP A 37 13.32 -12.30 -0.31
N ALA A 38 12.97 -13.41 -0.97
CA ALA A 38 12.58 -13.40 -2.38
C ALA A 38 11.48 -12.35 -2.61
N ARG A 39 11.63 -11.56 -3.66
CA ARG A 39 10.75 -10.45 -4.08
C ARG A 39 10.68 -9.28 -3.10
N SER A 40 11.64 -9.14 -2.19
CA SER A 40 11.83 -7.89 -1.46
C SER A 40 12.19 -6.76 -2.43
N ILE A 41 11.69 -5.55 -2.18
CA ILE A 41 11.96 -4.38 -3.02
C ILE A 41 13.26 -3.72 -2.54
N VAL A 42 14.22 -3.55 -3.44
CA VAL A 42 15.51 -2.92 -3.10
C VAL A 42 15.33 -1.44 -2.79
N GLU A 43 14.61 -0.70 -3.63
CA GLU A 43 14.38 0.74 -3.53
C GLU A 43 13.27 1.12 -2.54
N HIS A 44 12.96 0.27 -1.56
CA HIS A 44 11.81 0.47 -0.66
C HIS A 44 11.92 1.79 0.13
N LEU A 45 13.13 2.17 0.57
CA LEU A 45 13.35 3.43 1.28
C LEU A 45 13.06 4.64 0.40
N ASP A 46 13.45 4.59 -0.87
CA ASP A 46 13.23 5.67 -1.83
C ASP A 46 11.74 5.81 -2.16
N MET A 47 11.04 4.69 -2.35
CA MET A 47 9.58 4.69 -2.53
C MET A 47 8.87 5.27 -1.30
N VAL A 48 9.23 4.85 -0.08
CA VAL A 48 8.64 5.35 1.17
C VAL A 48 8.91 6.85 1.35
N ALA A 49 10.13 7.30 1.05
CA ALA A 49 10.50 8.72 1.11
C ALA A 49 9.68 9.54 0.11
N PHE A 50 9.52 9.04 -1.12
CA PHE A 50 8.70 9.67 -2.15
C PHE A 50 7.23 9.76 -1.74
N ILE A 51 6.62 8.65 -1.30
CA ILE A 51 5.21 8.62 -0.87
C ILE A 51 5.00 9.64 0.24
N ASN A 52 5.82 9.62 1.30
CA ASN A 52 5.71 10.57 2.40
C ASN A 52 5.82 12.03 1.94
N SER A 53 6.77 12.32 1.04
CA SER A 53 6.93 13.65 0.46
C SER A 53 5.70 14.06 -0.36
N ARG A 54 5.13 13.15 -1.14
CA ARG A 54 3.97 13.41 -1.99
C ARG A 54 2.68 13.59 -1.18
N LEU A 55 2.48 12.80 -0.13
CA LEU A 55 1.34 12.92 0.78
C LEU A 55 1.35 14.27 1.50
N LYS A 56 2.51 14.73 1.98
CA LYS A 56 2.68 16.07 2.58
C LYS A 56 2.32 17.23 1.64
N LYS A 57 2.51 17.03 0.33
CA LYS A 57 2.18 18.02 -0.72
C LYS A 57 0.77 17.90 -1.26
N SER A 58 0.04 16.83 -0.91
CA SER A 58 -1.32 16.61 -1.38
C SER A 58 -2.29 17.63 -0.77
N LYS A 59 -3.43 17.83 -1.43
CA LYS A 59 -4.47 18.73 -0.90
C LYS A 59 -4.91 18.25 0.49
N ARG A 60 -5.13 19.20 1.41
CA ARG A 60 -5.59 18.92 2.79
C ARG A 60 -6.89 18.10 2.84
N SER A 61 -7.67 18.06 1.76
CA SER A 61 -8.92 17.27 1.66
C SER A 61 -8.70 15.75 1.54
N LEU A 62 -7.50 15.27 1.18
CA LEU A 62 -7.26 13.83 1.04
C LEU A 62 -6.92 13.13 2.37
N ASP A 63 -6.26 13.84 3.30
CA ASP A 63 -5.86 13.36 4.62
C ASP A 63 -5.44 11.88 4.66
N LEU A 64 -4.35 11.57 3.93
CA LEU A 64 -3.82 10.23 3.77
C LEU A 64 -2.55 10.01 4.60
N HIS A 65 -2.40 8.82 5.15
CA HIS A 65 -1.24 8.39 5.94
C HIS A 65 -0.60 7.14 5.34
N LEU A 66 0.73 7.06 5.37
CA LEU A 66 1.48 5.88 4.95
C LEU A 66 1.63 4.90 6.11
N GLU A 67 1.27 3.64 5.86
CA GLU A 67 1.52 2.52 6.76
C GLU A 67 2.38 1.46 6.07
N ILE A 68 3.46 1.03 6.74
CA ILE A 68 4.30 -0.06 6.27
C ILE A 68 3.74 -1.37 6.82
N PHE A 69 3.26 -2.23 5.95
CA PHE A 69 2.72 -3.53 6.31
C PHE A 69 3.78 -4.62 6.14
N GLU A 70 4.16 -5.24 7.25
CA GLU A 70 4.86 -6.52 7.27
C GLU A 70 3.87 -7.59 7.73
N ALA A 71 3.95 -8.81 7.20
CA ALA A 71 2.96 -9.86 7.46
C ALA A 71 3.15 -10.53 8.84
N ASP A 72 3.08 -9.74 9.91
CA ASP A 72 3.20 -10.17 11.30
C ASP A 72 1.94 -9.85 12.12
N GLY A 73 1.74 -10.53 13.25
CA GLY A 73 0.56 -10.33 14.09
C GLY A 73 -0.68 -11.12 13.66
N HIS A 74 -1.87 -10.64 14.04
CA HIS A 74 -3.13 -11.37 13.85
C HIS A 74 -3.85 -10.97 12.56
N ILE A 75 -4.42 -11.97 11.88
CA ILE A 75 -5.20 -11.79 10.65
C ILE A 75 -6.35 -10.77 10.79
N ARG A 76 -6.96 -10.67 11.98
CA ARG A 76 -8.02 -9.70 12.26
C ARG A 76 -7.50 -8.26 12.13
N ASP A 77 -6.28 -8.01 12.56
CA ASP A 77 -5.64 -6.71 12.50
C ASP A 77 -5.28 -6.37 11.05
N HIS A 78 -4.86 -7.37 10.26
CA HIS A 78 -4.61 -7.22 8.82
C HIS A 78 -5.89 -6.83 8.09
N ILE A 79 -7.00 -7.54 8.35
CA ILE A 79 -8.30 -7.22 7.76
C ILE A 79 -8.72 -5.78 8.12
N ALA A 80 -8.61 -5.40 9.39
CA ALA A 80 -8.96 -4.06 9.84
C ALA A 80 -8.11 -2.98 9.15
N LEU A 81 -6.80 -3.21 8.99
CA LEU A 81 -5.89 -2.32 8.30
C LEU A 81 -6.25 -2.17 6.81
N PHE A 82 -6.40 -3.29 6.10
CA PHE A 82 -6.67 -3.28 4.66
C PHE A 82 -8.04 -2.72 4.29
N ARG A 83 -9.03 -2.81 5.19
CA ARG A 83 -10.35 -2.16 5.02
C ARG A 83 -10.25 -0.63 4.91
N ARG A 84 -9.26 -0.03 5.59
CA ARG A 84 -8.99 1.43 5.57
C ARG A 84 -8.16 1.89 4.37
N ALA A 85 -7.67 0.96 3.55
CA ALA A 85 -6.84 1.30 2.41
C ALA A 85 -7.58 2.15 1.37
N ARG A 86 -6.89 3.18 0.90
CA ARG A 86 -7.18 3.95 -0.32
C ARG A 86 -6.21 3.60 -1.42
N ILE A 87 -4.96 3.35 -1.05
CA ILE A 87 -3.90 2.92 -1.96
C ILE A 87 -3.18 1.75 -1.29
N ILE A 88 -2.88 0.71 -2.06
CA ILE A 88 -2.03 -0.42 -1.66
C ILE A 88 -0.89 -0.49 -2.66
N VAL A 89 0.35 -0.48 -2.18
CA VAL A 89 1.57 -0.62 -2.97
C VAL A 89 2.32 -1.83 -2.46
N GLY A 90 2.86 -2.68 -3.33
CA GLY A 90 3.67 -3.79 -2.85
C GLY A 90 4.28 -4.64 -3.95
N PRO A 91 5.26 -5.49 -3.60
CA PRO A 91 5.83 -6.42 -4.55
C PRO A 91 4.83 -7.51 -4.92
N HIS A 92 4.94 -8.00 -6.15
CA HIS A 92 4.23 -9.17 -6.63
C HIS A 92 4.39 -10.35 -5.66
N GLY A 93 3.27 -10.95 -5.25
CA GLY A 93 3.27 -12.16 -4.43
C GLY A 93 2.21 -12.16 -3.34
N ALA A 94 2.27 -13.16 -2.46
CA ALA A 94 1.19 -13.51 -1.54
C ALA A 94 0.69 -12.36 -0.65
N GLY A 95 1.55 -11.39 -0.27
CA GLY A 95 1.10 -10.22 0.49
C GLY A 95 0.04 -9.37 -0.24
N MET A 96 0.04 -9.43 -1.58
CA MET A 96 -0.95 -8.74 -2.41
C MET A 96 -2.35 -9.38 -2.33
N LEU A 97 -2.49 -10.63 -1.88
CA LEU A 97 -3.81 -11.24 -1.70
C LEU A 97 -4.68 -10.50 -0.66
N ASN A 98 -4.06 -9.75 0.24
CA ASN A 98 -4.75 -8.96 1.25
C ASN A 98 -5.66 -7.86 0.66
N VAL A 99 -5.52 -7.53 -0.63
CA VAL A 99 -6.44 -6.62 -1.35
C VAL A 99 -7.90 -7.10 -1.31
N VAL A 100 -8.14 -8.39 -1.09
CA VAL A 100 -9.48 -8.97 -0.93
C VAL A 100 -10.27 -8.38 0.24
N TRP A 101 -9.57 -7.83 1.25
CA TRP A 101 -10.21 -7.17 2.39
C TRP A 101 -10.36 -5.66 2.20
N SER A 102 -9.83 -5.10 1.13
CA SER A 102 -9.93 -3.67 0.85
C SER A 102 -11.23 -3.33 0.12
N SER A 103 -11.71 -2.10 0.32
CA SER A 103 -13.01 -1.68 -0.21
C SER A 103 -12.95 -1.36 -1.70
N ALA A 104 -14.11 -1.34 -2.37
CA ALA A 104 -14.25 -0.86 -3.75
C ALA A 104 -13.61 0.54 -3.94
N GLY A 105 -13.06 0.79 -5.12
CA GLY A 105 -12.33 2.00 -5.47
C GLY A 105 -10.95 2.14 -4.79
N THR A 106 -10.44 1.10 -4.12
CA THR A 106 -9.03 1.08 -3.69
C THR A 106 -8.12 1.07 -4.91
N TYR A 107 -7.06 1.89 -4.90
CA TYR A 107 -6.00 1.81 -5.90
C TYR A 107 -4.97 0.77 -5.46
N VAL A 108 -4.63 -0.16 -6.34
CA VAL A 108 -3.64 -1.23 -6.12
C VAL A 108 -2.50 -1.02 -7.11
N VAL A 109 -1.29 -0.88 -6.59
CA VAL A 109 -0.05 -0.74 -7.36
C VAL A 109 0.82 -1.95 -7.07
N GLU A 110 0.83 -2.89 -8.01
CA GLU A 110 1.70 -4.04 -7.94
C GLU A 110 3.04 -3.74 -8.61
N VAL A 111 4.13 -3.87 -7.85
CA VAL A 111 5.49 -3.86 -8.40
C VAL A 111 5.84 -5.28 -8.79
N GLY A 112 6.07 -5.55 -10.08
CA GLY A 112 6.64 -6.84 -10.47
C GLY A 112 7.91 -6.72 -11.27
N TYR A 113 8.22 -7.77 -12.03
CA TYR A 113 9.53 -7.97 -12.64
C TYR A 113 9.41 -8.52 -14.05
N ASN A 114 10.28 -8.06 -14.93
CA ASN A 114 10.23 -8.36 -16.36
C ASN A 114 10.97 -9.65 -16.78
N LYS A 115 11.67 -10.33 -15.87
CA LYS A 115 12.47 -11.52 -16.20
C LYS A 115 12.12 -12.70 -15.31
N GLY A 116 11.69 -13.80 -15.92
CA GLY A 116 11.51 -15.10 -15.25
C GLY A 116 10.09 -15.43 -14.81
N MET A 117 9.10 -14.53 -14.94
CA MET A 117 7.68 -14.88 -14.86
C MET A 117 6.81 -14.04 -15.80
N THR A 118 5.75 -14.67 -16.30
CA THR A 118 4.55 -13.97 -16.74
C THR A 118 3.86 -13.41 -15.50
N PHE A 119 3.51 -12.12 -15.49
CA PHE A 119 2.63 -11.57 -14.46
C PHE A 119 1.32 -12.36 -14.48
N PRO A 120 1.01 -13.18 -13.47
CA PRO A 120 -0.28 -13.84 -13.43
C PRO A 120 -1.33 -12.74 -13.26
N GLN A 121 -2.33 -12.74 -14.15
CA GLN A 121 -3.37 -11.73 -14.18
C GLN A 121 -4.30 -11.77 -12.94
N MET A 122 -4.10 -12.73 -12.04
CA MET A 122 -4.92 -12.96 -10.85
C MET A 122 -5.18 -11.68 -10.04
N TYR A 123 -4.16 -10.87 -9.75
CA TYR A 123 -4.36 -9.65 -8.95
C TYR A 123 -5.15 -8.59 -9.73
N ALA A 124 -4.87 -8.44 -11.03
CA ALA A 124 -5.63 -7.55 -11.90
C ALA A 124 -7.10 -7.97 -12.03
N GLU A 125 -7.35 -9.26 -12.25
CA GLU A 125 -8.70 -9.84 -12.35
C GLU A 125 -9.45 -9.72 -11.01
N MET A 126 -8.79 -10.02 -9.90
CA MET A 126 -9.38 -9.88 -8.57
C MET A 126 -9.73 -8.42 -8.29
N SER A 127 -8.81 -7.48 -8.54
CA SER A 127 -9.08 -6.06 -8.37
C SER A 127 -10.23 -5.59 -9.25
N LEU A 128 -10.34 -6.05 -10.50
CA LEU A 128 -11.48 -5.76 -11.37
C LEU A 128 -12.82 -6.20 -10.75
N HIS A 129 -12.89 -7.43 -10.24
CA HIS A 129 -14.11 -7.97 -9.62
C HIS A 129 -14.45 -7.33 -8.26
N LEU A 130 -13.46 -6.76 -7.58
CA LEU A 130 -13.64 -6.01 -6.33
C LEU A 130 -13.87 -4.51 -6.59
N GLU A 131 -14.07 -4.10 -7.84
CA GLU A 131 -14.26 -2.71 -8.26
C GLU A 131 -13.10 -1.79 -7.84
N GLN A 132 -11.87 -2.32 -7.86
CA GLN A 132 -10.63 -1.62 -7.52
C GLN A 132 -9.92 -1.12 -8.78
N HIS A 133 -9.04 -0.13 -8.63
CA HIS A 133 -8.21 0.40 -9.69
C HIS A 133 -6.83 -0.26 -9.64
N TYR A 134 -6.47 -1.03 -10.67
CA TYR A 134 -5.23 -1.80 -10.66
C TYR A 134 -4.18 -1.20 -11.60
N TRP A 135 -2.95 -1.07 -11.10
CA TRP A 135 -1.78 -0.58 -11.80
C TRP A 135 -0.62 -1.56 -11.64
N ILE A 136 0.14 -1.75 -12.72
CA ILE A 136 1.42 -2.46 -12.67
C ILE A 136 2.53 -1.43 -12.74
N CYS A 137 3.38 -1.42 -11.73
CA CYS A 137 4.65 -0.72 -11.73
C CYS A 137 5.75 -1.67 -12.23
N LYS A 138 6.50 -1.19 -13.21
CA LYS A 138 7.59 -1.95 -13.81
C LYS A 138 8.73 -2.11 -12.80
N GLY A 139 9.31 -3.29 -12.84
CA GLY A 139 10.56 -3.57 -12.16
C GLY A 139 11.35 -4.64 -12.89
N TYR A 140 12.54 -4.92 -12.39
CA TYR A 140 13.46 -5.92 -12.90
C TYR A 140 14.00 -6.77 -11.75
N GLY A 141 14.30 -8.04 -12.02
CA GLY A 141 14.62 -9.00 -10.99
C GLY A 141 14.23 -10.41 -11.42
N ASN A 142 14.04 -11.31 -10.47
CA ASN A 142 13.52 -12.65 -10.71
C ASN A 142 12.67 -13.14 -9.53
N TYR A 143 11.92 -14.23 -9.71
CA TYR A 143 10.98 -14.74 -8.71
C TYR A 143 11.64 -15.11 -7.37
N ASP A 144 12.86 -15.63 -7.40
CA ASP A 144 13.59 -16.13 -6.22
C ASP A 144 14.51 -15.06 -5.61
N GLY A 145 14.58 -13.87 -6.21
CA GLY A 145 15.49 -12.80 -5.86
C GLY A 145 14.78 -11.49 -5.57
N PRO A 146 15.52 -10.43 -5.22
CA PRO A 146 14.94 -9.11 -5.01
C PRO A 146 14.38 -8.52 -6.30
N ILE A 147 13.44 -7.59 -6.15
CA ILE A 147 12.88 -6.78 -7.22
C ILE A 147 13.47 -5.39 -7.11
N HIS A 148 13.98 -4.89 -8.23
CA HIS A 148 14.33 -3.50 -8.41
C HIS A 148 13.19 -2.77 -9.11
N VAL A 149 12.76 -1.64 -8.55
CA VAL A 149 11.67 -0.82 -9.09
C VAL A 149 12.20 0.14 -10.15
N ASP A 150 11.45 0.33 -11.23
CA ASP A 150 11.59 1.50 -12.08
C ASP A 150 10.97 2.72 -11.36
N MET A 151 11.81 3.53 -10.72
CA MET A 151 11.35 4.64 -9.90
C MET A 151 10.63 5.73 -10.70
N ASP A 152 10.97 5.91 -11.98
CA ASP A 152 10.27 6.90 -12.82
C ASP A 152 8.83 6.43 -13.11
N ASP A 153 8.65 5.15 -13.41
CA ASP A 153 7.33 4.52 -13.60
C ASP A 153 6.51 4.58 -12.31
N PHE A 154 7.12 4.28 -11.16
CA PHE A 154 6.45 4.39 -9.85
C PHE A 154 5.99 5.82 -9.54
N ILE A 155 6.88 6.80 -9.73
CA ILE A 155 6.59 8.23 -9.49
C ILE A 155 5.43 8.69 -10.37
N TYR A 156 5.45 8.29 -11.65
CA TYR A 156 4.36 8.61 -12.59
C TYR A 156 3.02 8.03 -12.09
N ILE A 157 2.95 6.72 -11.88
CA ILE A 157 1.72 6.03 -11.45
C ILE A 157 1.16 6.65 -10.16
N PHE A 158 2.00 6.84 -9.16
CA PHE A 158 1.55 7.35 -7.87
C PHE A 158 1.04 8.79 -7.97
N ASN A 159 1.67 9.63 -8.80
CA ASN A 159 1.19 11.00 -9.03
C ASN A 159 -0.17 11.02 -9.74
N GLU A 160 -0.38 10.15 -10.74
CA GLU A 160 -1.67 10.02 -11.42
C GLU A 160 -2.77 9.60 -10.44
N ILE A 161 -2.51 8.61 -9.58
CA ILE A 161 -3.47 8.17 -8.55
C ILE A 161 -3.84 9.35 -7.63
N ILE A 162 -2.86 10.06 -7.10
CA ILE A 162 -3.15 11.20 -6.21
C ILE A 162 -3.88 12.30 -6.98
N HIS A 163 -3.50 12.59 -8.22
CA HIS A 163 -4.19 13.57 -9.06
C HIS A 163 -5.67 13.21 -9.27
N GLU A 164 -5.98 11.97 -9.63
CA GLU A 164 -7.35 11.49 -9.78
C GLU A 164 -8.16 11.66 -8.49
N MET A 165 -7.58 11.29 -7.35
CA MET A 165 -8.22 11.44 -6.05
C MET A 165 -8.48 12.92 -5.72
N GLU A 166 -7.54 13.81 -6.04
CA GLU A 166 -7.65 15.26 -5.85
C GLU A 166 -8.67 15.93 -6.80
N VAL A 167 -9.00 15.30 -7.93
CA VAL A 167 -10.04 15.76 -8.87
C VAL A 167 -11.41 15.25 -8.44
N LYS A 168 -11.53 13.97 -8.07
CA LYS A 168 -12.80 13.33 -7.64
C LYS A 168 -13.32 13.84 -6.29
N THR A 169 -12.49 14.52 -5.50
CA THR A 169 -12.87 15.14 -4.21
C THR A 169 -13.36 16.59 -4.34
N ARG A 170 -13.53 17.11 -5.56
CA ARG A 170 -14.20 18.38 -5.86
C ARG A 170 -15.67 18.15 -6.17
#